data_AF-A0A8T7ELU9-F1
#
_entry.id   AF-A0A8T7ELU9-F1
#
_cell.length_a   1.000
_cell.length_b   1.000
_cell.length_c   1.000
_cell.angle_alpha   90.00
_cell.angle_beta   90.00
_cell.angle_gamma   90.00
#
_symmetry.space_group_name_H-M   'P 1'
#
loop_
_entity.id
_entity.type
_entity.pdbx_description
1 polymer ?
#
loop_
_entity_poly.entity_id
_entity_poly.type
_entity_poly.pdbx_seq_one_letter_code
_entity_poly.pdbx_strand_id
1 'polypeptide(L)'
;MSREDYSRLFDELLPSLVREQDPQRAYWPGSPHTPLGDRADHSNPTCGDTHLWGVWHGKRPYEWYRTRFDRFVSEFGFQSFPEPTTVAEFTLPGDRNITSYVMEHHQRSGIGNSTIIHYMLDWFRLPTSFDATLWLSQILQALAMKYAVEHWRRNMPVTMGTLYWQHNDMWPAPSWSSLDWKGNWKALHYVARRFYAPLLVSGVEDTAQSTVEVHVTSDPRRTSERHGGLHGHRPERTCPCRELLSGSDCAAQQRTGSDSRRHSAHARGHRMAGLHLDDAVVSTNLLTMSRPKHLALPSPAYQVDISPLDNGRAAVSISVDVPALFVWLELPGAKFSDNFMHLRAGRPALIELQLPEGMSVAEAGQRLSVRSLVDTYRS
;
A
#
# COMPACT_ATOMS: atom_id res chain seq x y z
N MET A 1 17.19 20.58 -26.28
CA MET A 1 18.33 19.69 -26.52
C MET A 1 18.01 18.90 -27.78
N SER A 2 18.92 18.83 -28.75
CA SER A 2 18.72 17.97 -29.94
C SER A 2 18.88 16.49 -29.56
N ARG A 3 18.40 15.57 -30.41
CA ARG A 3 18.65 14.12 -30.19
C ARG A 3 20.14 13.78 -30.22
N GLU A 4 20.91 14.52 -31.02
CA GLU A 4 22.37 14.40 -31.09
C GLU A 4 23.03 14.83 -29.78
N ASP A 5 22.68 16.00 -29.24
CA ASP A 5 23.21 16.47 -27.95
C ASP A 5 22.85 15.53 -26.81
N TYR A 6 21.63 14.98 -26.83
CA TYR A 6 21.18 13.97 -25.87
C TYR A 6 22.05 12.71 -25.95
N SER A 7 22.26 12.17 -27.16
CA SER A 7 23.10 10.98 -27.38
C SER A 7 24.54 11.19 -26.89
N ARG A 8 25.14 12.33 -27.22
CA ARG A 8 26.51 12.68 -26.80
C ARG A 8 26.67 12.65 -25.28
N LEU A 9 25.64 13.05 -24.54
CA LEU A 9 25.66 13.03 -23.08
C LEU A 9 25.33 11.64 -22.51
N PHE A 10 24.17 11.08 -22.86
CA PHE A 10 23.60 9.91 -22.19
C PHE A 10 24.00 8.57 -22.81
N ASP A 11 24.32 8.52 -24.10
CA ASP A 11 24.69 7.29 -24.80
C ASP A 11 26.21 7.17 -25.02
N GLU A 12 26.97 8.29 -24.92
CA GLU A 12 28.42 8.34 -25.12
C GLU A 12 29.20 8.73 -23.86
N LEU A 13 29.10 9.99 -23.40
CA LEU A 13 29.93 10.53 -22.33
C LEU A 13 29.73 9.81 -20.99
N LEU A 14 28.51 9.81 -20.45
CA LEU A 14 28.24 9.17 -19.16
C LEU A 14 28.58 7.66 -19.13
N PRO A 15 28.18 6.83 -20.11
CA PRO A 15 28.56 5.41 -20.09
C PRO A 15 30.06 5.19 -20.27
N SER A 16 30.77 6.04 -21.02
CA SER A 16 32.24 5.94 -21.12
C SER A 16 32.93 6.21 -19.78
N LEU A 17 32.49 7.24 -19.06
CA LEU A 17 33.00 7.55 -17.72
C LEU A 17 32.71 6.42 -16.73
N VAL A 18 31.50 5.83 -16.76
CA VAL A 18 31.18 4.68 -15.90
C VAL A 18 32.05 3.47 -16.25
N ARG A 19 32.28 3.17 -17.53
CA ARG A 19 33.19 2.08 -17.93
C ARG A 19 34.63 2.31 -17.49
N GLU A 20 35.10 3.55 -17.47
CA GLU A 20 36.45 3.89 -17.05
C GLU A 20 36.61 3.84 -15.52
N GLN A 21 35.65 4.41 -14.78
CA GLN A 21 35.76 4.65 -13.34
C GLN A 21 35.09 3.57 -12.48
N ASP A 22 34.07 2.88 -12.99
CA ASP A 22 33.31 1.85 -12.26
C ASP A 22 32.81 0.72 -13.20
N PRO A 23 33.71 -0.03 -13.87
CA PRO A 23 33.35 -1.01 -14.90
C PRO A 23 32.51 -2.19 -14.39
N GLN A 24 32.38 -2.36 -13.07
CA GLN A 24 31.63 -3.47 -12.47
C GLN A 24 30.13 -3.18 -12.34
N ARG A 25 29.68 -1.92 -12.48
CA ARG A 25 28.27 -1.54 -12.41
C ARG A 25 27.70 -1.27 -13.80
N ALA A 26 26.46 -1.71 -13.99
CA ALA A 26 25.72 -1.42 -15.22
C ALA A 26 25.34 0.07 -15.28
N TYR A 27 25.41 0.65 -16.47
CA TYR A 27 24.89 1.98 -16.76
C TYR A 27 23.54 1.87 -17.49
N TRP A 28 22.60 2.75 -17.14
CA TRP A 28 21.28 2.83 -17.74
C TRP A 28 21.05 4.25 -18.30
N PRO A 29 20.91 4.44 -19.63
CA PRO A 29 20.93 5.79 -20.26
C PRO A 29 19.78 6.73 -19.92
N GLY A 30 18.70 6.22 -19.35
CA GLY A 30 17.54 7.02 -18.93
C GLY A 30 16.51 6.15 -18.22
N SER A 31 15.56 6.76 -17.53
CA SER A 31 14.41 6.07 -16.96
C SER A 31 13.16 6.89 -17.32
N PRO A 32 12.22 6.35 -18.10
CA PRO A 32 12.22 4.99 -18.64
C PRO A 32 13.17 4.85 -19.85
N HIS A 33 13.67 3.64 -20.09
CA HIS A 33 14.50 3.33 -21.25
C HIS A 33 14.18 1.94 -21.81
N THR A 34 14.21 1.88 -23.14
CA THR A 34 14.01 0.67 -23.93
C THR A 34 15.35 0.28 -24.57
N PRO A 35 15.95 -0.84 -24.14
CA PRO A 35 17.28 -1.25 -24.60
C PRO A 35 17.26 -1.95 -25.97
N LEU A 36 16.08 -2.31 -26.48
CA LEU A 36 15.89 -3.03 -27.74
C LEU A 36 14.98 -2.25 -28.69
N GLY A 37 15.37 -2.10 -29.94
CA GLY A 37 14.55 -1.42 -30.95
C GLY A 37 14.81 0.09 -31.02
N ASP A 38 13.76 0.88 -31.25
CA ASP A 38 13.89 2.33 -31.44
C ASP A 38 14.05 3.05 -30.09
N ARG A 39 15.18 3.74 -29.93
CA ARG A 39 15.50 4.57 -28.75
C ARG A 39 14.45 5.66 -28.45
N ALA A 40 13.66 6.07 -29.45
CA ALA A 40 12.57 7.04 -29.27
C ALA A 40 11.32 6.43 -28.61
N ASP A 41 11.09 5.13 -28.76
CA ASP A 41 10.12 4.41 -27.92
C ASP A 41 10.81 4.11 -26.59
N HIS A 42 10.64 5.00 -25.60
CA HIS A 42 11.33 4.87 -24.32
C HIS A 42 10.59 4.01 -23.30
N SER A 43 9.36 3.56 -23.59
CA SER A 43 8.48 2.88 -22.61
C SER A 43 7.88 1.57 -23.14
N ASN A 44 8.69 0.77 -23.84
CA ASN A 44 8.26 -0.51 -24.36
C ASN A 44 7.98 -1.51 -23.21
N PRO A 45 6.77 -2.09 -23.09
CA PRO A 45 6.45 -3.01 -21.99
C PRO A 45 7.26 -4.31 -22.03
N THR A 46 7.82 -4.70 -23.17
CA THR A 46 8.47 -6.00 -23.36
C THR A 46 9.97 -6.01 -23.03
N CYS A 47 10.59 -4.84 -22.85
CA CYS A 47 12.00 -4.69 -22.50
C CYS A 47 12.30 -3.37 -21.77
N GLY A 48 13.28 -3.40 -20.86
CA GLY A 48 13.68 -2.20 -20.11
C GLY A 48 12.73 -1.85 -18.98
N ASP A 49 12.65 -0.57 -18.64
CA ASP A 49 11.81 -0.05 -17.56
C ASP A 49 10.75 0.93 -18.06
N THR A 50 9.68 1.11 -17.29
CA THR A 50 8.53 1.93 -17.67
C THR A 50 8.03 2.82 -16.55
N HIS A 51 7.53 3.99 -16.93
CA HIS A 51 6.84 4.94 -16.05
C HIS A 51 5.33 4.93 -16.35
N LEU A 52 4.55 4.29 -15.49
CA LEU A 52 3.13 4.01 -15.71
C LEU A 52 2.23 5.08 -15.08
N TRP A 53 2.27 6.28 -15.67
CA TRP A 53 1.50 7.44 -15.21
C TRP A 53 0.05 7.51 -15.72
N GLY A 54 -0.43 6.46 -16.40
CA GLY A 54 -1.79 6.37 -16.94
C GLY A 54 -2.89 6.49 -15.89
N VAL A 55 -2.64 6.05 -14.65
CA VAL A 55 -3.61 6.15 -13.56
C VAL A 55 -3.71 7.58 -13.03
N TRP A 56 -2.61 8.18 -12.60
CA TRP A 56 -2.66 9.51 -12.03
C TRP A 56 -2.89 10.59 -13.09
N HIS A 57 -1.94 10.77 -14.01
CA HIS A 57 -2.00 11.81 -15.03
C HIS A 57 -3.04 11.51 -16.13
N GLY A 58 -3.19 10.24 -16.49
CA GLY A 58 -4.18 9.80 -17.48
C GLY A 58 -5.58 9.53 -16.91
N LYS A 59 -5.78 9.65 -15.59
CA LYS A 59 -7.06 9.40 -14.90
C LYS A 59 -7.69 8.03 -15.19
N ARG A 60 -6.88 7.01 -15.52
CA ARG A 60 -7.36 5.63 -15.70
C ARG A 60 -7.68 5.02 -14.34
N PRO A 61 -8.81 4.29 -14.18
CA PRO A 61 -9.07 3.51 -12.96
C PRO A 61 -7.81 2.76 -12.53
N TYR A 62 -7.45 2.79 -11.24
CA TYR A 62 -6.19 2.16 -10.83
C TYR A 62 -6.20 0.64 -11.04
N GLU A 63 -7.38 0.06 -11.25
CA GLU A 63 -7.56 -1.31 -11.73
C GLU A 63 -6.81 -1.57 -13.04
N TRP A 64 -6.58 -0.54 -13.86
CA TRP A 64 -5.81 -0.58 -15.10
C TRP A 64 -4.38 -1.11 -14.89
N TYR A 65 -3.76 -0.93 -13.71
CA TYR A 65 -2.45 -1.50 -13.43
C TYR A 65 -2.42 -3.04 -13.61
N ARG A 66 -3.55 -3.74 -13.40
CA ARG A 66 -3.64 -5.20 -13.65
C ARG A 66 -3.64 -5.59 -15.13
N THR A 67 -3.73 -4.62 -16.03
CA THR A 67 -3.59 -4.86 -17.48
C THR A 67 -2.16 -4.67 -17.99
N ARG A 68 -1.24 -4.31 -17.08
CA ARG A 68 0.14 -3.95 -17.38
C ARG A 68 1.10 -5.07 -16.97
N PHE A 69 1.87 -5.56 -17.93
CA PHE A 69 2.81 -6.67 -17.78
C PHE A 69 4.23 -6.24 -18.19
N ASP A 70 4.60 -5.03 -17.77
CA ASP A 70 5.85 -4.38 -18.09
C ASP A 70 7.02 -5.05 -17.35
N ARG A 71 8.22 -5.07 -17.95
CA ARG A 71 9.38 -5.82 -17.40
C ARG A 71 9.87 -5.29 -16.06
N PHE A 72 9.98 -3.98 -15.93
CA PHE A 72 10.35 -3.30 -14.70
C PHE A 72 9.54 -2.00 -14.62
N VAL A 73 8.80 -1.79 -13.54
CA VAL A 73 8.01 -0.58 -13.35
C VAL A 73 8.77 0.35 -12.42
N SER A 74 9.57 1.24 -13.00
CA SER A 74 10.45 2.16 -12.27
C SER A 74 9.72 3.39 -11.74
N GLU A 75 8.56 3.74 -12.31
CA GLU A 75 7.66 4.72 -11.72
C GLU A 75 6.19 4.38 -11.94
N PHE A 76 5.40 4.59 -10.89
CA PHE A 76 3.94 4.63 -10.89
C PHE A 76 3.52 5.22 -9.55
N GLY A 77 2.42 5.97 -9.49
CA GLY A 77 2.10 6.68 -8.25
C GLY A 77 0.64 7.04 -8.12
N PHE A 78 0.27 7.40 -6.89
CA PHE A 78 -1.01 7.97 -6.54
C PHE A 78 -0.81 9.01 -5.42
N GLN A 79 -1.40 10.21 -5.49
CA GLN A 79 -1.23 11.19 -4.40
C GLN A 79 -2.19 10.95 -3.24
N SER A 80 -1.75 11.38 -2.06
CA SER A 80 -2.61 11.63 -0.91
C SER A 80 -2.25 12.97 -0.27
N PHE A 81 -3.14 13.45 0.60
CA PHE A 81 -2.76 14.47 1.59
C PHE A 81 -1.85 13.85 2.68
N PRO A 82 -1.01 14.67 3.36
CA PRO A 82 -0.37 14.25 4.60
C PRO A 82 -1.40 14.20 5.74
N GLU A 83 -0.99 13.74 6.92
CA GLU A 83 -1.87 13.63 8.09
C GLU A 83 -2.35 15.01 8.60
N PRO A 84 -3.48 15.09 9.34
CA PRO A 84 -4.05 16.36 9.79
C PRO A 84 -3.08 17.25 10.58
N THR A 85 -2.23 16.65 11.40
CA THR A 85 -1.15 17.33 12.15
C THR A 85 -0.18 18.05 11.24
N THR A 86 0.29 17.39 10.17
CA THR A 86 1.17 18.00 9.15
C THR A 86 0.45 19.09 8.36
N VAL A 87 -0.84 18.91 8.06
CA VAL A 87 -1.64 19.96 7.40
C VAL A 87 -1.82 21.19 8.27
N ALA A 88 -2.00 21.01 9.58
CA ALA A 88 -2.14 22.11 10.53
C ALA A 88 -0.90 23.00 10.64
N GLU A 89 0.28 22.56 10.17
CA GLU A 89 1.50 23.35 10.20
C GLU A 89 1.56 24.45 9.15
N PHE A 90 0.85 24.27 8.04
CA PHE A 90 0.81 25.24 6.94
C PHE A 90 -0.57 25.86 6.71
N THR A 91 -1.56 25.53 7.56
CA THR A 91 -2.93 26.03 7.47
C THR A 91 -3.40 26.65 8.78
N LEU A 92 -4.16 27.76 8.69
CA LEU A 92 -5.03 28.18 9.78
C LEU A 92 -6.32 27.34 9.78
N PRO A 93 -7.11 27.31 10.87
CA PRO A 93 -8.38 26.57 10.89
C PRO A 93 -9.34 26.95 9.75
N GLY A 94 -9.37 28.22 9.33
CA GLY A 94 -10.19 28.69 8.20
C GLY A 94 -9.73 28.21 6.82
N ASP A 95 -8.47 27.76 6.70
CA ASP A 95 -7.89 27.25 5.46
C ASP A 95 -8.13 25.75 5.26
N ARG A 96 -8.72 25.06 6.24
CA ARG A 96 -8.92 23.60 6.26
C ARG A 96 -10.10 23.17 5.37
N ASN A 97 -9.93 23.44 4.09
CA ASN A 97 -10.76 23.02 2.99
C ASN A 97 -9.82 22.73 1.82
N ILE A 98 -9.97 21.57 1.17
CA ILE A 98 -9.07 21.13 0.10
C ILE A 98 -9.05 22.05 -1.13
N THR A 99 -10.02 22.96 -1.26
CA THR A 99 -10.08 24.00 -2.32
C THR A 99 -9.79 25.39 -1.78
N SER A 100 -9.28 25.53 -0.55
CA SER A 100 -8.79 26.81 -0.05
C SER A 100 -7.52 27.22 -0.81
N TYR A 101 -7.28 28.53 -0.90
CA TYR A 101 -6.08 29.06 -1.53
C TYR A 101 -4.79 28.42 -0.96
N VAL A 102 -4.71 28.27 0.36
CA VAL A 102 -3.53 27.72 1.03
C VAL A 102 -3.33 26.23 0.70
N MET A 103 -4.41 25.43 0.68
CA MET A 103 -4.33 24.02 0.31
C MET A 103 -3.97 23.83 -1.17
N GLU A 104 -4.51 24.66 -2.06
CA GLU A 104 -4.15 24.63 -3.49
C GLU A 104 -2.74 25.14 -3.75
N HIS A 105 -2.26 26.13 -2.99
CA HIS A 105 -0.88 26.63 -3.10
C HIS A 105 0.16 25.55 -2.80
N HIS A 106 -0.13 24.64 -1.86
CA HIS A 106 0.76 23.52 -1.52
C HIS A 106 0.62 22.34 -2.49
N GLN A 107 -0.42 22.29 -3.32
CA GLN A 107 -0.58 21.28 -4.35
C GLN A 107 0.23 21.65 -5.61
N ARG A 108 1.24 20.85 -5.95
CA ARG A 108 2.13 21.11 -7.11
C ARG A 108 1.81 20.28 -8.37
N SER A 109 0.88 19.34 -8.28
CA SER A 109 0.28 18.70 -9.45
C SER A 109 -0.95 19.49 -9.88
N GLY A 110 -0.97 19.97 -11.13
CA GLY A 110 -2.08 20.79 -11.66
C GLY A 110 -3.46 20.11 -11.66
N ILE A 111 -3.53 18.79 -11.47
CA ILE A 111 -4.78 18.02 -11.37
C ILE A 111 -5.04 17.49 -9.95
N GLY A 112 -4.19 17.81 -8.97
CA GLY A 112 -3.99 16.95 -7.80
C GLY A 112 -5.23 16.76 -6.92
N ASN A 113 -5.71 17.81 -6.25
CA ASN A 113 -6.80 17.69 -5.27
C ASN A 113 -8.08 17.14 -5.90
N SER A 114 -8.45 17.61 -7.10
CA SER A 114 -9.63 17.11 -7.81
C SER A 114 -9.51 15.64 -8.23
N THR A 115 -8.29 15.18 -8.57
CA THR A 115 -8.03 13.78 -8.90
C THR A 115 -8.13 12.89 -7.66
N ILE A 116 -7.63 13.31 -6.50
CA ILE A 116 -7.83 12.59 -5.23
C ILE A 116 -9.33 12.36 -4.99
N ILE A 117 -10.14 13.43 -5.11
CA ILE A 117 -11.58 13.36 -4.85
C ILE A 117 -12.32 12.50 -5.88
N HIS A 118 -11.96 12.58 -7.17
CA HIS A 118 -12.52 11.71 -8.20
C HIS A 118 -12.40 10.23 -7.82
N TYR A 119 -11.19 9.77 -7.55
CA TYR A 119 -10.97 8.37 -7.18
C TYR A 119 -11.56 8.01 -5.82
N MET A 120 -11.63 8.97 -4.89
CA MET A 120 -12.30 8.76 -3.60
C MET A 120 -13.78 8.45 -3.82
N LEU A 121 -14.47 9.19 -4.70
CA LEU A 121 -15.87 8.93 -5.06
C LEU A 121 -16.06 7.58 -5.76
N ASP A 122 -15.06 7.14 -6.52
CA ASP A 122 -15.08 5.81 -7.15
C ASP A 122 -15.07 4.68 -6.12
N TRP A 123 -14.33 4.81 -5.02
CA TRP A 123 -14.00 3.71 -4.11
C TRP A 123 -14.66 3.78 -2.74
N PHE A 124 -14.90 4.97 -2.22
CA PHE A 124 -15.35 5.22 -0.87
C PHE A 124 -16.65 6.02 -0.82
N ARG A 125 -17.27 6.00 0.37
CA ARG A 125 -18.37 6.93 0.68
C ARG A 125 -17.77 8.28 1.02
N LEU A 126 -18.55 9.34 0.80
CA LEU A 126 -18.10 10.70 1.11
C LEU A 126 -17.74 10.83 2.60
N PRO A 127 -16.55 11.38 2.92
CA PRO A 127 -16.16 11.61 4.29
C PRO A 127 -16.98 12.75 4.92
N THR A 128 -17.19 12.72 6.23
CA THR A 128 -17.99 13.71 6.97
C THR A 128 -17.18 14.90 7.48
N SER A 129 -15.84 14.86 7.39
CA SER A 129 -14.97 15.93 7.88
C SER A 129 -13.72 16.12 7.01
N PHE A 130 -13.03 17.25 7.23
CA PHE A 130 -11.75 17.54 6.59
C PHE A 130 -10.71 16.47 6.92
N ASP A 131 -10.52 16.16 8.20
CA ASP A 131 -9.56 15.13 8.65
C ASP A 131 -9.89 13.75 8.08
N ALA A 132 -11.19 13.38 8.04
CA ALA A 132 -11.62 12.15 7.39
C ALA A 132 -11.29 12.14 5.89
N THR A 133 -11.34 13.29 5.22
CA THR A 133 -10.90 13.43 3.81
C THR A 133 -9.41 13.17 3.67
N LEU A 134 -8.58 13.70 4.57
CA LEU A 134 -7.13 13.48 4.55
C LEU A 134 -6.79 12.01 4.77
N TRP A 135 -7.35 11.38 5.81
CA TRP A 135 -7.11 9.97 6.11
C TRP A 135 -7.59 9.05 5.00
N LEU A 136 -8.79 9.30 4.46
CA LEU A 136 -9.35 8.50 3.37
C LEU A 136 -8.52 8.64 2.09
N SER A 137 -7.90 9.79 1.84
CA SER A 137 -6.96 9.95 0.72
C SER A 137 -5.71 9.07 0.86
N GLN A 138 -5.19 8.90 2.09
CA GLN A 138 -4.04 8.02 2.32
C GLN A 138 -4.42 6.55 2.17
N ILE A 139 -5.59 6.15 2.69
CA ILE A 139 -6.11 4.79 2.53
C ILE A 139 -6.31 4.47 1.03
N LEU A 140 -6.84 5.42 0.27
CA LEU A 140 -7.02 5.30 -1.18
C LEU A 140 -5.68 5.13 -1.91
N GLN A 141 -4.69 5.95 -1.58
CA GLN A 141 -3.33 5.84 -2.11
C GLN A 141 -2.74 4.45 -1.80
N ALA A 142 -2.83 4.01 -0.55
CA ALA A 142 -2.32 2.71 -0.12
C ALA A 142 -2.98 1.55 -0.88
N LEU A 143 -4.30 1.62 -1.10
CA LEU A 143 -5.02 0.63 -1.89
C LEU A 143 -4.59 0.60 -3.35
N ALA A 144 -4.45 1.77 -4.00
CA ALA A 144 -4.03 1.84 -5.39
C ALA A 144 -2.63 1.24 -5.60
N MET A 145 -1.68 1.56 -4.72
CA MET A 145 -0.32 1.01 -4.79
C MET A 145 -0.28 -0.48 -4.47
N LYS A 146 -1.02 -0.93 -3.44
CA LYS A 146 -1.17 -2.35 -3.14
C LYS A 146 -1.71 -3.13 -4.34
N TYR A 147 -2.73 -2.61 -5.01
CA TYR A 147 -3.35 -3.26 -6.17
C TYR A 147 -2.36 -3.46 -7.32
N ALA A 148 -1.51 -2.46 -7.56
CA ALA A 148 -0.48 -2.46 -8.60
C ALA A 148 0.69 -3.40 -8.26
N VAL A 149 1.28 -3.24 -7.07
CA VAL A 149 2.46 -4.01 -6.64
C VAL A 149 2.15 -5.50 -6.52
N GLU A 150 1.03 -5.87 -5.91
CA GLU A 150 0.67 -7.28 -5.79
C GLU A 150 0.49 -7.94 -7.17
N HIS A 151 -0.02 -7.20 -8.17
CA HIS A 151 -0.10 -7.69 -9.54
C HIS A 151 1.27 -7.97 -10.13
N TRP A 152 2.19 -7.01 -10.09
CA TRP A 152 3.51 -7.21 -10.66
C TRP A 152 4.33 -8.28 -9.93
N ARG A 153 4.20 -8.38 -8.60
CA ARG A 153 4.83 -9.46 -7.82
C ARG A 153 4.28 -10.85 -8.18
N ARG A 154 2.98 -10.98 -8.49
CA ARG A 154 2.41 -12.24 -9.00
C ARG A 154 2.91 -12.60 -10.40
N ASN A 155 3.28 -11.60 -11.21
CA ASN A 155 3.67 -11.78 -12.60
C ASN A 155 5.18 -11.97 -12.82
N MET A 156 5.95 -12.26 -11.78
CA MET A 156 7.30 -12.79 -11.95
C MET A 156 7.24 -14.09 -12.80
N PRO A 157 8.13 -14.32 -13.79
CA PRO A 157 9.31 -13.53 -14.16
C PRO A 157 9.06 -12.50 -15.28
N VAL A 158 7.81 -12.23 -15.63
CA VAL A 158 7.48 -11.20 -16.64
C VAL A 158 7.85 -9.82 -16.11
N THR A 159 7.34 -9.47 -14.93
CA THR A 159 7.73 -8.26 -14.20
C THR A 159 8.70 -8.63 -13.09
N MET A 160 9.86 -7.97 -13.05
CA MET A 160 10.97 -8.28 -12.13
C MET A 160 11.28 -7.15 -11.14
N GLY A 161 10.53 -6.05 -11.16
CA GLY A 161 10.71 -4.98 -10.19
C GLY A 161 9.66 -3.89 -10.28
N THR A 162 9.42 -3.25 -9.14
CA THR A 162 8.46 -2.17 -8.97
C THR A 162 9.02 -1.12 -8.01
N LEU A 163 9.05 0.13 -8.42
CA LEU A 163 9.44 1.27 -7.59
C LEU A 163 8.29 2.29 -7.66
N TYR A 164 7.55 2.46 -6.56
CA TYR A 164 6.46 3.43 -6.54
C TYR A 164 7.03 4.85 -6.40
N TRP A 165 6.46 5.78 -7.15
CA TRP A 165 6.66 7.21 -6.98
C TRP A 165 5.69 7.70 -5.90
N GLN A 166 6.13 8.23 -4.76
CA GLN A 166 7.51 8.44 -4.31
C GLN A 166 7.71 8.04 -2.84
N HIS A 167 8.96 8.00 -2.39
CA HIS A 167 9.27 7.57 -1.02
C HIS A 167 8.90 8.64 0.04
N ASN A 168 9.45 9.85 -0.10
CA ASN A 168 9.45 10.92 0.91
C ASN A 168 9.03 12.29 0.33
N ASP A 169 8.93 13.29 1.19
CA ASP A 169 8.72 14.70 0.82
C ASP A 169 9.89 15.59 1.24
N MET A 170 9.98 16.76 0.59
CA MET A 170 10.96 17.82 0.92
C MET A 170 10.34 19.03 1.64
N TRP A 171 9.00 19.10 1.71
CA TRP A 171 8.23 20.20 2.31
C TRP A 171 6.79 19.72 2.60
N PRO A 172 6.01 20.38 3.47
CA PRO A 172 4.66 19.95 3.78
C PRO A 172 3.72 20.15 2.60
N ALA A 173 3.28 19.06 1.95
CA ALA A 173 2.38 19.14 0.81
C ALA A 173 1.60 17.85 0.56
N PRO A 174 0.47 17.91 -0.16
CA PRO A 174 -0.09 16.73 -0.84
C PRO A 174 0.90 16.25 -1.91
N SER A 175 1.20 14.96 -1.90
CA SER A 175 2.19 14.37 -2.81
C SER A 175 1.97 12.86 -2.95
N TRP A 176 2.79 12.21 -3.76
CA TRP A 176 2.80 10.76 -3.92
C TRP A 176 3.62 10.04 -2.85
N SER A 177 4.14 10.75 -1.85
CA SER A 177 5.02 10.18 -0.86
C SER A 177 4.32 9.13 0.01
N SER A 178 5.09 8.14 0.47
CA SER A 178 4.69 7.24 1.56
C SER A 178 5.08 7.79 2.94
N LEU A 179 6.08 8.66 2.99
CA LEU A 179 6.55 9.40 4.16
C LEU A 179 6.34 10.89 3.92
N ASP A 180 5.66 11.57 4.83
CA ASP A 180 5.56 13.03 4.72
C ASP A 180 6.89 13.73 5.03
N TRP A 181 6.91 15.07 5.00
CA TRP A 181 8.14 15.85 5.13
C TRP A 181 8.83 15.72 6.50
N LYS A 182 8.07 15.30 7.54
CA LYS A 182 8.59 15.02 8.88
C LYS A 182 9.00 13.55 9.05
N GLY A 183 8.82 12.74 8.01
CA GLY A 183 9.04 11.30 8.07
C GLY A 183 7.90 10.54 8.76
N ASN A 184 6.72 11.16 8.95
CA ASN A 184 5.55 10.44 9.43
C ASN A 184 5.10 9.45 8.35
N TRP A 185 4.80 8.23 8.77
CA TRP A 185 4.35 7.19 7.86
C TRP A 185 2.89 7.45 7.48
N LYS A 186 2.64 7.65 6.18
CA LYS A 186 1.28 7.60 5.65
C LYS A 186 0.79 6.15 5.63
N ALA A 187 -0.52 5.96 5.42
CA ALA A 187 -1.11 4.63 5.25
C ALA A 187 -0.35 3.76 4.22
N LEU A 188 0.14 4.39 3.14
CA LEU A 188 0.93 3.73 2.12
C LEU A 188 2.17 3.02 2.69
N HIS A 189 2.91 3.62 3.63
CA HIS A 189 4.16 3.02 4.11
C HIS A 189 3.91 1.76 4.95
N TYR A 190 2.89 1.78 5.80
CA TYR A 190 2.45 0.59 6.55
C TYR A 190 2.00 -0.53 5.62
N VAL A 191 1.21 -0.18 4.59
CA VAL A 191 0.71 -1.13 3.61
C VAL A 191 1.83 -1.63 2.68
N ALA A 192 2.82 -0.79 2.38
CA ALA A 192 3.99 -1.16 1.57
C ALA A 192 4.84 -2.24 2.23
N ARG A 193 5.06 -2.12 3.54
CA ARG A 193 5.71 -3.18 4.33
C ARG A 193 5.00 -4.53 4.17
N ARG A 194 3.68 -4.54 4.02
CA ARG A 194 2.88 -5.76 3.85
C ARG A 194 2.93 -6.29 2.41
N PHE A 195 2.76 -5.44 1.40
CA PHE A 195 2.78 -5.89 0.00
C PHE A 195 4.18 -6.16 -0.55
N TYR A 196 5.24 -5.69 0.12
CA TYR A 196 6.64 -6.05 -0.14
C TYR A 196 7.17 -7.10 0.84
N ALA A 197 6.33 -7.69 1.68
CA ALA A 197 6.76 -8.76 2.56
C ALA A 197 7.36 -9.92 1.73
N PRO A 198 8.45 -10.58 2.19
CA PRO A 198 9.10 -11.66 1.46
C PRO A 198 8.13 -12.79 1.10
N LEU A 199 7.16 -13.06 1.97
CA LEU A 199 6.03 -13.94 1.73
C LEU A 199 4.75 -13.10 1.66
N LEU A 200 4.02 -13.24 0.56
CA LEU A 200 2.81 -12.47 0.30
C LEU A 200 1.68 -13.41 -0.12
N VAL A 201 0.56 -13.38 0.60
CA VAL A 201 -0.72 -13.82 0.05
C VAL A 201 -1.40 -12.65 -0.62
N SER A 202 -1.89 -12.83 -1.85
CA SER A 202 -2.70 -11.82 -2.55
C SER A 202 -3.85 -12.46 -3.30
N GLY A 203 -4.86 -11.66 -3.65
CA GLY A 203 -6.02 -12.16 -4.39
C GLY A 203 -6.32 -11.35 -5.64
N VAL A 204 -6.94 -12.03 -6.61
CA VAL A 204 -7.46 -11.46 -7.85
C VAL A 204 -8.94 -11.81 -7.94
N GLU A 205 -9.77 -10.80 -7.73
CA GLU A 205 -11.22 -10.92 -7.79
C GLU A 205 -11.75 -10.91 -9.24
N ASP A 206 -12.67 -11.84 -9.53
CA ASP A 206 -13.55 -11.82 -10.69
C ASP A 206 -14.98 -11.57 -10.18
N THR A 207 -15.44 -10.34 -10.35
CA THR A 207 -16.75 -9.90 -9.89
C THR A 207 -17.89 -10.48 -10.71
N ALA A 208 -17.68 -10.76 -12.01
CA ALA A 208 -18.69 -11.34 -12.89
C ALA A 208 -18.99 -12.79 -12.49
N GLN A 209 -17.97 -13.54 -12.10
CA GLN A 209 -18.11 -14.92 -11.66
C GLN A 209 -18.29 -15.05 -10.15
N SER A 210 -18.18 -13.94 -9.41
CA SER A 210 -18.20 -13.91 -7.94
C SER A 210 -17.13 -14.82 -7.31
N THR A 211 -15.92 -14.75 -7.85
CA THR A 211 -14.77 -15.58 -7.42
C THR A 211 -13.55 -14.75 -7.07
N VAL A 212 -12.63 -15.29 -6.25
CA VAL A 212 -11.31 -14.71 -6.01
C VAL A 212 -10.28 -15.80 -6.16
N GLU A 213 -9.33 -15.62 -7.07
CA GLU A 213 -8.12 -16.43 -7.14
C GLU A 213 -7.13 -15.97 -6.07
N VAL A 214 -6.52 -16.91 -5.35
CA VAL A 214 -5.56 -16.61 -4.29
C VAL A 214 -4.17 -17.07 -4.72
N HIS A 215 -3.18 -16.19 -4.57
CA HIS A 215 -1.80 -16.40 -4.96
C HIS A 215 -0.87 -16.28 -3.76
N VAL A 216 0.22 -17.04 -3.77
CA VAL A 216 1.34 -16.90 -2.84
C VAL A 216 2.60 -16.53 -3.61
N THR A 217 3.26 -15.44 -3.21
CA THR A 217 4.56 -14.98 -3.72
C THR A 217 5.62 -15.12 -2.63
N SER A 218 6.84 -15.55 -2.97
CA SER A 218 7.90 -15.94 -2.04
C SER A 218 9.31 -15.59 -2.49
N ASP A 219 9.83 -14.42 -2.15
CA ASP A 219 11.18 -13.98 -2.58
C ASP A 219 12.39 -14.74 -1.95
N PRO A 220 12.30 -15.41 -0.78
CA PRO A 220 13.46 -16.12 -0.19
C PRO A 220 13.99 -17.28 -1.05
N ARG A 221 15.33 -17.38 -1.16
CA ARG A 221 16.03 -18.43 -1.94
C ARG A 221 16.10 -19.80 -1.26
N ARG A 222 15.78 -19.88 0.04
CA ARG A 222 15.78 -21.12 0.83
C ARG A 222 14.50 -21.20 1.65
N THR A 223 13.65 -22.17 1.35
CA THR A 223 12.62 -22.65 2.26
C THR A 223 13.17 -23.89 2.95
N SER A 224 13.33 -23.87 4.27
CA SER A 224 13.28 -25.10 5.04
C SER A 224 11.92 -25.77 4.77
N GLU A 225 11.83 -27.10 4.82
CA GLU A 225 10.52 -27.77 4.79
C GLU A 225 9.64 -27.15 5.88
N ARG A 226 8.58 -26.47 5.46
CA ARG A 226 7.62 -25.82 6.35
C ARG A 226 6.22 -26.20 5.89
N HIS A 227 5.39 -26.60 6.84
CA HIS A 227 4.00 -26.92 6.57
C HIS A 227 3.22 -25.61 6.49
N GLY A 228 2.73 -25.29 5.29
CA GLY A 228 2.03 -24.03 5.01
C GLY A 228 0.55 -24.23 4.69
N GLY A 229 -0.31 -23.45 5.33
CA GLY A 229 -1.76 -23.47 5.13
C GLY A 229 -2.32 -22.09 4.79
N LEU A 230 -3.35 -22.04 3.95
CA LEU A 230 -4.13 -20.83 3.69
C LEU A 230 -5.44 -20.89 4.46
N HIS A 231 -5.81 -19.79 5.11
CA HIS A 231 -7.09 -19.66 5.81
C HIS A 231 -7.90 -18.53 5.21
N GLY A 232 -9.11 -18.84 4.76
CA GLY A 232 -10.13 -17.86 4.44
C GLY A 232 -11.05 -17.65 5.63
N HIS A 233 -11.21 -16.41 6.08
CA HIS A 233 -12.15 -16.05 7.12
C HIS A 233 -13.35 -15.29 6.54
N ARG A 234 -14.56 -15.77 6.83
CA ARG A 234 -15.80 -14.98 6.71
C ARG A 234 -16.06 -14.26 8.04
N PRO A 235 -16.76 -13.11 8.03
CA PRO A 235 -17.18 -12.40 9.25
C PRO A 235 -17.84 -13.29 10.31
N GLU A 236 -18.54 -14.35 9.89
CA GLU A 236 -19.34 -15.23 10.76
C GLU A 236 -18.72 -16.62 11.01
N ARG A 237 -17.74 -17.07 10.20
CA ARG A 237 -17.15 -18.42 10.30
C ARG A 237 -15.70 -18.46 9.81
N THR A 238 -14.87 -19.17 10.56
CA THR A 238 -13.56 -19.66 10.14
C THR A 238 -13.76 -20.85 9.18
N CYS A 239 -13.25 -20.78 7.95
CA CYS A 239 -13.22 -21.95 7.06
C CYS A 239 -11.96 -22.79 7.36
N PRO A 240 -12.01 -24.13 7.20
CA PRO A 240 -10.93 -25.02 7.62
C PRO A 240 -9.62 -24.80 6.86
N CYS A 241 -8.52 -25.07 7.57
CA CYS A 241 -7.16 -25.16 7.07
C CYS A 241 -7.07 -26.19 5.94
N ARG A 242 -6.43 -25.83 4.83
CA ARG A 242 -5.95 -26.84 3.87
C ARG A 242 -4.48 -26.56 3.61
N GLU A 243 -3.64 -27.58 3.79
CA GLU A 243 -2.24 -27.56 3.39
C GLU A 243 -2.15 -27.23 1.91
N LEU A 244 -1.34 -26.23 1.59
CA LEU A 244 -1.05 -25.82 0.21
C LEU A 244 0.44 -25.95 -0.11
N LEU A 245 1.29 -26.11 0.90
CA LEU A 245 2.72 -26.31 0.74
C LEU A 245 3.10 -27.63 1.43
N SER A 246 3.16 -28.70 0.63
CA SER A 246 3.99 -29.88 0.92
C SER A 246 4.96 -30.03 -0.25
N GLY A 247 6.26 -29.96 0.03
CA GLY A 247 7.29 -30.12 -0.98
C GLY A 247 8.65 -29.54 -0.58
N SER A 248 9.61 -30.43 -0.40
CA SER A 248 11.05 -30.18 -0.56
C SER A 248 11.37 -29.88 -2.03
N ASP A 249 12.41 -29.09 -2.28
CA ASP A 249 12.99 -28.74 -3.58
C ASP A 249 12.24 -27.69 -4.44
N CYS A 250 12.63 -26.42 -4.26
CA CYS A 250 12.41 -25.36 -5.23
C CYS A 250 13.71 -24.56 -5.46
N ALA A 251 14.70 -25.19 -6.08
CA ALA A 251 15.78 -24.45 -6.73
C ALA A 251 15.21 -23.76 -7.99
N ALA A 252 15.14 -22.44 -7.98
CA ALA A 252 14.86 -21.57 -9.14
C ALA A 252 13.55 -21.78 -9.93
N GLN A 253 12.56 -22.48 -9.38
CA GLN A 253 11.16 -22.34 -9.79
C GLN A 253 10.31 -22.06 -8.55
N GLN A 254 10.18 -20.77 -8.19
CA GLN A 254 9.03 -20.36 -7.40
C GLN A 254 7.80 -20.68 -8.24
N ARG A 255 7.10 -21.76 -7.90
CA ARG A 255 5.72 -21.91 -8.33
C ARG A 255 4.95 -20.75 -7.69
N THR A 256 4.49 -19.80 -8.49
CA THR A 256 3.13 -19.29 -8.29
C THR A 256 2.24 -20.51 -8.35
N GLY A 257 2.02 -21.14 -7.19
CA GLY A 257 0.93 -22.08 -7.04
C GLY A 257 -0.35 -21.26 -7.16
N SER A 258 -0.79 -20.98 -8.39
CA SER A 258 -2.16 -20.55 -8.65
C SER A 258 -3.05 -21.77 -8.42
N ASP A 259 -3.29 -22.10 -7.15
CA ASP A 259 -4.51 -22.85 -6.85
C ASP A 259 -5.65 -21.85 -7.04
N SER A 260 -6.07 -21.71 -8.30
CA SER A 260 -7.14 -20.81 -8.74
C SER A 260 -8.48 -21.30 -8.26
N ARG A 261 -8.64 -21.30 -6.93
CA ARG A 261 -9.87 -21.70 -6.29
C ARG A 261 -10.85 -20.57 -6.37
N ARG A 262 -11.79 -20.75 -7.27
CA ARG A 262 -12.97 -19.91 -7.37
C ARG A 262 -13.82 -20.03 -6.11
N HIS A 263 -13.59 -19.15 -5.13
CA HIS A 263 -14.42 -19.08 -3.95
C HIS A 263 -15.68 -18.25 -4.24
N SER A 264 -16.86 -18.87 -4.21
CA SER A 264 -18.13 -18.15 -4.26
C SER A 264 -18.19 -17.14 -3.08
N ALA A 265 -18.32 -15.86 -3.39
CA ALA A 265 -18.39 -14.81 -2.38
C ALA A 265 -19.61 -13.91 -2.60
N HIS A 266 -20.27 -13.52 -1.51
CA HIS A 266 -21.41 -12.59 -1.59
C HIS A 266 -20.95 -11.24 -2.14
N ALA A 267 -21.71 -10.68 -3.08
CA ALA A 267 -21.38 -9.45 -3.79
C ALA A 267 -21.16 -8.21 -2.91
N ARG A 268 -21.59 -8.22 -1.64
CA ARG A 268 -21.36 -7.12 -0.67
C ARG A 268 -20.52 -7.53 0.54
N GLY A 269 -19.89 -8.71 0.49
CA GLY A 269 -19.08 -9.26 1.57
C GLY A 269 -17.60 -8.93 1.41
N HIS A 270 -16.89 -8.94 2.53
CA HIS A 270 -15.43 -8.93 2.59
C HIS A 270 -14.93 -10.23 3.23
N ARG A 271 -13.71 -10.63 2.91
CA ARG A 271 -13.02 -11.79 3.49
C ARG A 271 -11.59 -11.41 3.82
N MET A 272 -11.04 -12.02 4.86
CA MET A 272 -9.60 -11.98 5.12
C MET A 272 -8.98 -13.29 4.71
N ALA A 273 -7.93 -13.23 3.89
CA ALA A 273 -7.04 -14.35 3.65
C ALA A 273 -5.82 -14.22 4.57
N GLY A 274 -5.48 -15.31 5.24
CA GLY A 274 -4.23 -15.46 6.01
C GLY A 274 -3.38 -16.58 5.43
N LEU A 275 -2.09 -16.33 5.31
CA LEU A 275 -1.07 -17.35 5.05
C LEU A 275 -0.38 -17.68 6.37
N HIS A 276 -0.39 -18.97 6.70
CA HIS A 276 0.24 -19.51 7.90
C HIS A 276 1.45 -20.36 7.52
N LEU A 277 2.54 -20.20 8.27
CA LEU A 277 3.69 -21.12 8.28
C LEU A 277 3.96 -21.50 9.73
N ASP A 278 4.02 -22.80 10.01
CA ASP A 278 4.37 -23.32 11.34
C ASP A 278 3.51 -22.68 12.47
N ASP A 279 2.20 -22.62 12.25
CA ASP A 279 1.16 -21.98 13.09
C ASP A 279 1.24 -20.43 13.22
N ALA A 280 2.30 -19.79 12.72
CA ALA A 280 2.43 -18.34 12.68
C ALA A 280 1.78 -17.76 11.42
N VAL A 281 1.02 -16.67 11.58
CA VAL A 281 0.53 -15.88 10.44
C VAL A 281 1.71 -15.08 9.88
N VAL A 282 2.13 -15.40 8.66
CA VAL A 282 3.28 -14.73 8.00
C VAL A 282 2.84 -13.68 6.97
N SER A 283 1.59 -13.75 6.51
CA SER A 283 1.02 -12.77 5.60
C SER A 283 -0.50 -12.74 5.74
N THR A 284 -1.10 -11.56 5.63
CA THR A 284 -2.55 -11.39 5.60
C THR A 284 -2.96 -10.43 4.52
N ASN A 285 -4.10 -10.69 3.89
CA ASN A 285 -4.64 -9.81 2.87
C ASN A 285 -6.16 -9.69 2.95
N LEU A 286 -6.66 -8.49 2.72
CA LEU A 286 -8.08 -8.23 2.59
C LEU A 286 -8.52 -8.55 1.16
N LEU A 287 -9.49 -9.45 1.02
CA LEU A 287 -10.10 -9.83 -0.23
C LEU A 287 -11.54 -9.31 -0.27
N THR A 288 -11.82 -8.40 -1.19
CA THR A 288 -13.15 -7.79 -1.36
C THR A 288 -13.73 -8.11 -2.73
N MET A 289 -15.03 -8.40 -2.78
CA MET A 289 -15.77 -8.62 -4.04
C MET A 289 -16.41 -7.35 -4.60
N SER A 290 -16.38 -6.28 -3.82
CA SER A 290 -16.93 -4.98 -4.18
C SER A 290 -16.03 -3.90 -3.64
N ARG A 291 -16.11 -2.72 -4.25
CA ARG A 291 -15.45 -1.53 -3.71
C ARG A 291 -15.90 -1.28 -2.26
N PRO A 292 -15.03 -0.73 -1.39
CA PRO A 292 -15.32 -0.51 0.02
C PRO A 292 -16.62 0.24 0.28
N LYS A 293 -17.00 1.21 -0.56
CA LYS A 293 -18.27 1.96 -0.43
C LYS A 293 -19.54 1.09 -0.44
N HIS A 294 -19.48 -0.09 -1.06
CA HIS A 294 -20.61 -1.02 -1.16
C HIS A 294 -20.63 -2.09 -0.06
N LEU A 295 -19.58 -2.16 0.77
CA LEU A 295 -19.53 -3.08 1.90
C LEU A 295 -20.54 -2.66 2.98
N ALA A 296 -21.21 -3.65 3.55
CA ALA A 296 -22.03 -3.47 4.74
C ALA A 296 -21.15 -3.58 5.99
N LEU A 297 -20.38 -2.53 6.29
CA LEU A 297 -19.54 -2.49 7.48
C LEU A 297 -20.36 -2.05 8.71
N PRO A 298 -20.40 -2.85 9.80
CA PRO A 298 -20.95 -2.41 11.07
C PRO A 298 -20.02 -1.37 11.73
N SER A 299 -20.54 -0.60 12.69
CA SER A 299 -19.72 0.31 13.48
C SER A 299 -19.10 -0.48 14.64
N PRO A 300 -17.77 -0.55 14.75
CA PRO A 300 -17.10 -1.32 15.81
C PRO A 300 -17.06 -0.57 17.14
N ALA A 301 -17.21 -1.32 18.24
CA ALA A 301 -16.80 -0.89 19.56
C ALA A 301 -15.33 -1.26 19.78
N TYR A 302 -14.50 -0.25 20.04
CA TYR A 302 -13.07 -0.44 20.31
C TYR A 302 -12.83 -0.69 21.79
N GLN A 303 -12.12 -1.76 22.11
CA GLN A 303 -11.51 -1.96 23.42
C GLN A 303 -10.01 -1.76 23.26
N VAL A 304 -9.47 -0.78 23.98
CA VAL A 304 -8.08 -0.34 23.85
C VAL A 304 -7.44 -0.35 25.23
N ASP A 305 -6.43 -1.20 25.39
CA ASP A 305 -5.61 -1.26 26.60
C ASP A 305 -4.21 -0.80 26.27
N ILE A 306 -3.67 0.12 27.07
CA ILE A 306 -2.29 0.60 26.96
C ILE A 306 -1.51 0.23 28.21
N SER A 307 -0.33 -0.36 28.01
CA SER A 307 0.57 -0.75 29.09
C SER A 307 1.99 -0.25 28.85
N PRO A 308 2.74 0.13 29.89
CA PRO A 308 4.12 0.60 29.75
C PRO A 308 5.04 -0.50 29.22
N LEU A 309 6.02 -0.10 28.42
CA LEU A 309 7.22 -0.88 28.06
C LEU A 309 8.48 -0.05 28.40
N ASP A 310 9.64 -0.68 28.28
CA ASP A 310 10.93 -0.01 28.54
C ASP A 310 11.27 1.06 27.49
N ASN A 311 12.04 2.08 27.92
CA ASN A 311 12.64 3.12 27.08
C ASN A 311 11.62 4.05 26.37
N GLY A 312 10.61 4.51 27.10
CA GLY A 312 9.59 5.43 26.56
C GLY A 312 8.68 4.76 25.52
N ARG A 313 8.56 3.43 25.58
CA ARG A 313 7.65 2.66 24.74
C ARG A 313 6.38 2.29 25.49
N ALA A 314 5.33 1.97 24.75
CA ALA A 314 4.10 1.40 25.27
C ALA A 314 3.60 0.28 24.35
N ALA A 315 2.95 -0.72 24.93
CA ALA A 315 2.17 -1.70 24.18
C ALA A 315 0.71 -1.28 24.18
N VAL A 316 0.07 -1.33 23.03
CA VAL A 316 -1.37 -1.11 22.86
C VAL A 316 -1.99 -2.40 22.33
N SER A 317 -2.97 -2.91 23.08
CA SER A 317 -3.84 -4.01 22.66
C SER A 317 -5.17 -3.42 22.19
N ILE A 318 -5.55 -3.70 20.94
CA ILE A 318 -6.83 -3.26 20.37
C ILE A 318 -7.65 -4.49 20.02
N SER A 319 -8.88 -4.55 20.53
CA SER A 319 -9.87 -5.52 20.08
C SER A 319 -11.16 -4.83 19.65
N VAL A 320 -11.90 -5.51 18.78
CA VAL A 320 -13.18 -5.05 18.22
C VAL A 320 -14.21 -6.16 18.34
N ASP A 321 -15.46 -5.79 18.54
CA ASP A 321 -16.62 -6.69 18.61
C ASP A 321 -17.08 -7.18 17.23
N VAL A 322 -16.87 -6.35 16.19
CA VAL A 322 -17.16 -6.65 14.79
C VAL A 322 -15.95 -6.35 13.89
N PRO A 323 -15.84 -6.95 12.68
CA PRO A 323 -14.72 -6.68 11.79
C PRO A 323 -14.59 -5.19 11.44
N ALA A 324 -13.37 -4.65 11.58
CA ALA A 324 -13.05 -3.25 11.30
C ALA A 324 -11.93 -3.16 10.27
N LEU A 325 -12.15 -2.39 9.20
CA LEU A 325 -11.20 -2.28 8.08
C LEU A 325 -10.42 -0.97 8.15
N PHE A 326 -9.12 -1.03 7.85
CA PHE A 326 -8.23 0.11 7.89
C PHE A 326 -8.33 0.80 9.26
N VAL A 327 -8.16 0.05 10.33
CA VAL A 327 -8.08 0.61 11.69
C VAL A 327 -6.77 1.35 11.82
N TRP A 328 -6.83 2.62 12.19
CA TRP A 328 -5.65 3.41 12.50
C TRP A 328 -5.71 4.04 13.89
N LEU A 329 -4.53 4.27 14.44
CA LEU A 329 -4.31 4.94 15.71
C LEU A 329 -3.76 6.33 15.42
N GLU A 330 -4.22 7.31 16.19
CA GLU A 330 -3.69 8.67 16.15
C GLU A 330 -3.22 9.06 17.55
N LEU A 331 -1.94 9.40 17.64
CA LEU A 331 -1.30 9.99 18.82
C LEU A 331 -0.18 10.91 18.30
N PRO A 332 -0.37 12.24 18.30
CA PRO A 332 0.58 13.17 17.71
C PRO A 332 2.01 12.98 18.22
N GLY A 333 2.96 12.80 17.30
CA GLY A 333 4.39 12.62 17.58
C GLY A 333 4.80 11.20 17.95
N ALA A 334 3.86 10.26 18.13
CA ALA A 334 4.19 8.87 18.40
C ALA A 334 4.55 8.11 17.12
N LYS A 335 5.40 7.09 17.23
CA LYS A 335 5.68 6.15 16.13
C LYS A 335 5.04 4.80 16.45
N PHE A 336 4.40 4.20 15.45
CA PHE A 336 3.67 2.94 15.61
C PHE A 336 4.40 1.79 14.92
N SER A 337 4.52 0.64 15.59
CA SER A 337 5.06 -0.57 14.98
C SER A 337 4.15 -1.10 13.87
N ASP A 338 2.84 -0.86 13.92
CA ASP A 338 1.90 -1.09 12.83
C ASP A 338 0.71 -0.13 12.91
N ASN A 339 0.11 0.18 11.76
CA ASN A 339 -1.04 1.07 11.66
C ASN A 339 -1.86 0.75 10.38
N PHE A 340 -3.06 1.30 10.21
CA PHE A 340 -3.94 1.04 9.05
C PHE A 340 -4.19 -0.46 8.79
N MET A 341 -4.50 -1.21 9.84
CA MET A 341 -4.66 -2.67 9.82
C MET A 341 -6.10 -3.12 9.61
N HIS A 342 -6.34 -4.41 9.37
CA HIS A 342 -7.67 -4.99 9.36
C HIS A 342 -7.86 -5.84 10.61
N LEU A 343 -8.80 -5.45 11.48
CA LEU A 343 -9.08 -6.14 12.73
C LEU A 343 -10.25 -7.10 12.58
N ARG A 344 -10.13 -8.23 13.26
CA ARG A 344 -11.15 -9.27 13.32
C ARG A 344 -11.85 -9.22 14.67
N ALA A 345 -13.16 -9.49 14.64
CA ALA A 345 -13.95 -9.64 15.84
C ALA A 345 -13.30 -10.61 16.84
N GLY A 346 -13.12 -10.17 18.08
CA GLY A 346 -12.59 -10.98 19.19
C GLY A 346 -11.13 -11.42 19.07
N ARG A 347 -10.35 -10.88 18.13
CA ARG A 347 -8.91 -11.13 18.04
C ARG A 347 -8.13 -9.83 18.27
N PRO A 348 -7.51 -9.65 19.44
CA PRO A 348 -6.71 -8.47 19.73
C PRO A 348 -5.52 -8.34 18.77
N ALA A 349 -5.21 -7.12 18.37
CA ALA A 349 -3.95 -6.75 17.73
C ALA A 349 -3.06 -6.04 18.74
N LEU A 350 -1.77 -6.39 18.74
CA LEU A 350 -0.76 -5.80 19.60
C LEU A 350 0.13 -4.87 18.78
N ILE A 351 0.30 -3.64 19.27
CA ILE A 351 1.05 -2.57 18.61
C ILE A 351 2.01 -1.97 19.61
N GLU A 352 3.27 -1.82 19.23
CA GLU A 352 4.25 -1.09 20.02
C GLU A 352 4.27 0.36 19.58
N LEU A 353 4.25 1.27 20.55
CA LEU A 353 4.33 2.70 20.35
C LEU A 353 5.68 3.18 20.90
N GLN A 354 6.39 3.98 20.12
CA GLN A 354 7.40 4.88 20.66
C GLN A 354 6.68 6.19 21.03
N LEU A 355 6.65 6.52 22.32
CA LEU A 355 6.01 7.75 22.79
C LEU A 355 6.90 8.96 22.50
N PRO A 356 6.30 10.15 22.30
CA PRO A 356 7.02 11.41 22.31
C PRO A 356 7.80 11.60 23.61
N GLU A 357 8.92 12.30 23.54
CA GLU A 357 9.71 12.64 24.72
C GLU A 357 8.85 13.40 25.74
N GLY A 358 8.91 12.97 27.01
CA GLY A 358 8.15 13.56 28.11
C GLY A 358 6.69 13.10 28.24
N MET A 359 6.15 12.35 27.29
CA MET A 359 4.77 11.84 27.36
C MET A 359 4.68 10.60 28.26
N SER A 360 3.80 10.64 29.27
CA SER A 360 3.54 9.47 30.11
C SER A 360 2.57 8.49 29.43
N VAL A 361 2.60 7.21 29.82
CA VAL A 361 1.65 6.19 29.32
C VAL A 361 0.21 6.54 29.68
N ALA A 362 -0.02 7.14 30.86
CA ALA A 362 -1.34 7.60 31.27
C ALA A 362 -1.86 8.74 30.38
N GLU A 363 -0.99 9.71 30.06
CA GLU A 363 -1.32 10.78 29.12
C GLU A 363 -1.58 10.23 27.71
N ALA A 364 -0.73 9.31 27.24
CA ALA A 364 -0.91 8.64 25.96
C ALA A 364 -2.27 7.93 25.88
N GLY A 365 -2.68 7.22 26.95
CA GLY A 365 -3.99 6.56 27.02
C GLY A 365 -5.18 7.52 26.93
N GLN A 366 -5.05 8.75 27.44
CA GLN A 366 -6.10 9.77 27.34
C GLN A 366 -6.18 10.44 25.97
N ARG A 367 -5.05 10.49 25.24
CA ARG A 367 -4.93 11.20 23.96
C ARG A 367 -5.00 10.28 22.74
N LEU A 368 -4.78 8.99 22.92
CA LEU A 368 -4.83 7.99 21.87
C LEU A 368 -6.25 7.89 21.33
N SER A 369 -6.41 8.06 20.03
CA SER A 369 -7.67 7.78 19.35
C SER A 369 -7.51 6.62 18.39
N VAL A 370 -8.58 5.84 18.25
CA VAL A 370 -8.66 4.72 17.33
C VAL A 370 -9.86 4.95 16.42
N ARG A 371 -9.63 4.79 15.12
CA ARG A 371 -10.66 4.93 14.09
C ARG A 371 -10.52 3.83 13.06
N SER A 372 -11.56 3.66 12.25
CA SER A 372 -11.54 2.77 11.09
C SER A 372 -12.25 3.41 9.91
N LEU A 373 -12.27 2.70 8.78
CA LEU A 373 -12.91 3.19 7.56
C LEU A 373 -14.36 3.64 7.77
N VAL A 374 -15.13 2.95 8.62
CA VAL A 374 -16.55 3.28 8.82
C VAL A 374 -16.75 4.62 9.54
N ASP A 375 -15.78 5.02 10.37
CA ASP A 375 -15.79 6.28 11.11
C ASP A 375 -15.51 7.49 10.21
N THR A 376 -15.11 7.27 8.95
CA THR A 376 -14.90 8.36 7.99
C THR A 376 -16.22 8.92 7.44
N TYR A 377 -17.28 8.12 7.40
CA TYR A 377 -18.56 8.46 6.75
C TYR A 377 -19.79 8.24 7.65
N ARG A 378 -19.60 7.82 8.90
CA ARG A 378 -20.65 7.76 9.92
C ARG A 378 -20.32 8.75 11.03
N SER A 379 -21.36 9.44 11.49
CA SER A 379 -21.33 10.41 12.58
C SER A 379 -21.28 9.73 13.94
#